data_AF-A0A511CYQ9-F1
#
_entry.id   AF-A0A511CYQ9-F1
#
_cell.length_a   1.000
_cell.length_b   1.000
_cell.length_c   1.000
_cell.angle_alpha   90.00
_cell.angle_beta   90.00
_cell.angle_gamma   90.00
#
_symmetry.space_group_name_H-M   'P 1'
#
loop_
_entity.id
_entity.type
_entity.pdbx_description
1 polymer ?
#
loop_
_entity_poly.entity_id
_entity_poly.type
_entity_poly.pdbx_seq_one_letter_code
_entity_poly.pdbx_strand_id
1 'polypeptide(L)'
;MSLLESVGESLAALDLGEADAAVAHLARLYATQIDRAGAAAAQADKALRLAERDGDEALMELIAALKTKLAERDTLDRLGARLHAALVELQATPRSRPSRADSGAGAGKLRGLRAAAS
;
A
#
# COMPACT_ATOMS: atom_id res chain seq x y z
N MET A 1 4.59 -13.27 -2.51
CA MET A 1 5.17 -11.97 -2.14
C MET A 1 4.15 -11.28 -1.24
N SER A 2 4.54 -10.96 -0.02
CA SER A 2 3.68 -10.27 0.95
C SER A 2 3.61 -8.76 0.65
N LEU A 3 2.58 -8.07 1.15
CA LEU A 3 2.51 -6.61 0.99
C LEU A 3 3.68 -5.92 1.69
N LEU A 4 4.12 -6.44 2.83
CA LEU A 4 5.30 -5.95 3.55
C LEU A 4 6.57 -6.03 2.69
N GLU A 5 6.78 -7.12 1.95
CA GLU A 5 7.90 -7.27 1.02
C GLU A 5 7.86 -6.20 -0.08
N SER A 6 6.72 -6.03 -0.75
CA SER A 6 6.58 -5.04 -1.83
C SER A 6 6.72 -3.59 -1.33
N VAL A 7 6.21 -3.28 -0.13
CA VAL A 7 6.43 -1.99 0.53
C VAL A 7 7.90 -1.81 0.88
N GLY A 8 8.57 -2.86 1.37
CA GLY A 8 10.00 -2.85 1.66
C GLY A 8 10.85 -2.53 0.43
N GLU A 9 10.59 -3.19 -0.69
CA GLU A 9 11.26 -2.93 -1.97
C GLU A 9 11.02 -1.49 -2.45
N SER A 10 9.78 -1.01 -2.34
CA SER A 10 9.42 0.36 -2.72
C SER A 10 10.14 1.41 -1.88
N LEU A 11 10.23 1.19 -0.56
CA LEU A 11 10.93 2.09 0.35
C LEU A 11 12.45 2.05 0.14
N ALA A 12 13.02 0.88 -0.17
CA ALA A 12 14.45 0.73 -0.45
C ALA A 12 14.89 1.42 -1.74
N ALA A 13 13.96 1.63 -2.68
CA ALA A 13 14.21 2.36 -3.92
C ALA A 13 14.16 3.90 -3.76
N LEU A 14 13.84 4.41 -2.57
CA LEU A 14 13.75 5.83 -2.26
C LEU A 14 14.96 6.29 -1.44
N ASP A 15 15.41 7.52 -1.70
CA ASP A 15 16.39 8.20 -0.86
C ASP A 15 15.66 8.86 0.32
N LEU A 16 15.48 8.10 1.40
CA LEU A 16 14.69 8.50 2.57
C LEU A 16 15.59 9.18 3.61
N GLY A 17 15.22 10.40 4.01
CA GLY A 17 15.90 11.11 5.08
C GLY A 17 15.40 10.72 6.48
N GLU A 18 16.02 11.30 7.52
CA GLU A 18 15.58 11.09 8.91
C GLU A 18 14.12 11.55 9.14
N ALA A 19 13.68 12.58 8.42
CA ALA A 19 12.30 13.08 8.49
C ALA A 19 11.27 12.04 7.99
N ASP A 20 11.67 11.14 7.09
CA ASP A 20 10.78 10.15 6.46
C ASP A 20 10.69 8.85 7.26
N ALA A 21 11.59 8.64 8.22
CA ALA A 21 11.73 7.37 8.95
C ALA A 21 10.44 6.97 9.68
N ALA A 22 9.73 7.95 10.26
CA ALA A 22 8.47 7.72 10.96
C ALA A 22 7.36 7.24 10.00
N VAL A 23 7.24 7.87 8.82
CA VAL A 23 6.24 7.50 7.82
C VAL A 23 6.57 6.15 7.19
N ALA A 24 7.84 5.88 6.90
CA ALA A 24 8.30 4.57 6.42
C ALA A 24 8.03 3.46 7.44
N HIS A 25 8.18 3.73 8.74
CA HIS A 25 7.83 2.80 9.81
C HIS A 25 6.32 2.52 9.85
N LEU A 26 5.48 3.56 9.78
CA LEU A 26 4.04 3.42 9.72
C LEU A 26 3.57 2.61 8.50
N ALA A 27 4.16 2.85 7.32
CA ALA A 27 3.86 2.09 6.12
C ALA A 27 4.14 0.59 6.31
N ARG A 28 5.28 0.22 6.90
CA ARG A 28 5.61 -1.18 7.23
C ARG A 28 4.65 -1.78 8.26
N LEU A 29 4.27 -1.02 9.29
CA LEU A 29 3.29 -1.47 10.27
C LEU A 29 1.94 -1.78 9.62
N TYR A 30 1.42 -0.89 8.77
CA TYR A 30 0.16 -1.11 8.08
C TYR A 30 0.22 -2.29 7.12
N ALA A 31 1.30 -2.42 6.35
CA ALA A 31 1.51 -3.57 5.49
C ALA A 31 1.50 -4.89 6.28
N THR A 32 2.20 -4.93 7.43
CA THR A 32 2.22 -6.08 8.33
C THR A 32 0.83 -6.45 8.83
N GLN A 33 0.02 -5.48 9.22
CA GLN A 33 -1.34 -5.75 9.73
C GLN A 33 -2.26 -6.27 8.62
N ILE A 34 -2.13 -5.75 7.40
CA ILE A 34 -2.89 -6.24 6.24
C ILE A 34 -2.49 -7.69 5.92
N ASP A 35 -1.19 -8.00 5.87
CA ASP A 35 -0.71 -9.38 5.63
C ASP A 35 -1.21 -10.35 6.71
N ARG A 36 -1.16 -9.95 7.99
CA ARG A 36 -1.67 -10.76 9.10
C ARG A 36 -3.16 -11.04 8.98
N ALA A 37 -3.96 -10.04 8.62
CA ALA A 37 -5.38 -10.22 8.41
C ALA A 37 -5.68 -11.16 7.23
N GLY A 38 -4.93 -11.02 6.13
CA GLY A 38 -5.01 -11.95 4.99
C GLY A 38 -4.68 -13.39 5.38
N ALA A 39 -3.63 -13.59 6.18
CA ALA A 39 -3.26 -14.92 6.68
C ALA A 39 -4.32 -15.52 7.60
N ALA A 40 -4.92 -14.73 8.50
CA ALA A 40 -6.01 -15.16 9.36
C ALA A 40 -7.25 -15.58 8.57
N ALA A 41 -7.62 -14.82 7.52
CA ALA A 41 -8.70 -15.17 6.63
C ALA A 41 -8.44 -16.50 5.90
N ALA A 42 -7.24 -16.69 5.36
CA ALA A 42 -6.87 -17.94 4.68
C ALA A 42 -6.88 -19.15 5.63
N GLN A 43 -6.48 -18.97 6.90
CA GLN A 43 -6.57 -20.01 7.92
C GLN A 43 -8.03 -20.34 8.27
N ALA A 44 -8.90 -19.34 8.40
CA ALA A 44 -10.33 -19.54 8.62
C ALA A 44 -10.98 -20.31 7.44
N ASP A 45 -10.61 -19.99 6.19
CA ASP A 45 -11.07 -20.73 5.01
C ASP A 45 -10.60 -22.20 5.01
N LYS A 46 -9.37 -22.45 5.45
CA LYS A 46 -8.88 -23.83 5.60
C LYS A 46 -9.65 -24.57 6.70
N ALA A 47 -9.91 -23.93 7.84
CA ALA A 47 -10.66 -24.53 8.94
C ALA A 47 -12.10 -24.85 8.51
N LEU A 48 -12.76 -23.97 7.77
CA LEU A 48 -14.11 -24.19 7.25
C LEU A 48 -14.16 -25.43 6.35
N ARG A 49 -13.24 -25.55 5.39
CA ARG A 49 -13.17 -26.72 4.50
C ARG A 49 -12.94 -28.03 5.24
N LEU A 50 -12.20 -28.01 6.35
CA LEU A 50 -12.00 -29.19 7.20
C LEU A 50 -13.28 -29.53 7.96
N ALA A 51 -13.96 -28.54 8.53
CA ALA A 51 -15.24 -28.72 9.21
C ALA A 51 -16.33 -29.25 8.26
N GLU A 52 -16.39 -28.73 7.03
CA GLU A 52 -17.28 -29.22 5.96
C GLU A 52 -17.02 -30.70 5.63
N ARG A 53 -15.74 -31.08 5.50
CA ARG A 53 -15.35 -32.47 5.24
C ARG A 53 -15.72 -33.39 6.39
N ASP A 54 -15.55 -32.92 7.62
CA ASP A 54 -15.75 -33.71 8.84
C ASP A 54 -17.22 -33.70 9.32
N GLY A 55 -18.08 -32.90 8.68
CA GLY A 55 -19.52 -32.80 8.98
C GLY A 55 -19.84 -32.06 10.29
N ASP A 56 -18.92 -31.24 10.78
CA ASP A 56 -19.07 -30.54 12.07
C ASP A 56 -19.83 -29.22 11.88
N GLU A 57 -21.16 -29.29 11.93
CA GLU A 57 -22.07 -28.14 11.72
C GLU A 57 -21.85 -27.00 12.72
N ALA A 58 -21.57 -27.31 13.98
CA ALA A 58 -21.34 -26.30 15.01
C ALA A 58 -20.04 -25.53 14.77
N LEU A 59 -18.98 -26.24 14.36
CA LEU A 59 -17.71 -25.62 14.00
C LEU A 59 -17.83 -24.78 12.71
N MET A 60 -18.61 -25.24 11.73
CA MET A 60 -18.90 -24.47 10.51
C MET A 60 -19.57 -23.13 10.82
N GLU A 61 -20.61 -23.10 11.65
CA GLU A 61 -21.30 -21.86 12.04
C GLU A 61 -20.37 -20.89 12.79
N LEU A 62 -19.58 -21.40 13.74
CA LEU A 62 -18.62 -20.58 14.49
C LEU A 62 -17.57 -19.97 13.56
N ILE A 63 -17.02 -20.74 12.62
CA ILE A 63 -16.03 -20.24 11.65
C ILE A 63 -16.67 -19.23 10.69
N ALA A 64 -17.90 -19.46 10.22
CA ALA A 64 -18.62 -18.52 9.37
C ALA A 64 -18.85 -17.17 10.08
N ALA A 65 -19.27 -17.19 11.34
CA ALA A 65 -19.43 -15.97 12.14
C ALA A 65 -18.11 -15.23 12.38
N LEU A 66 -17.02 -15.97 12.62
CA LEU A 66 -15.68 -15.41 12.80
C LEU A 66 -15.15 -14.78 11.50
N LYS A 67 -15.44 -15.40 10.35
CA LYS A 67 -15.14 -14.84 9.03
C LYS A 67 -15.91 -13.55 8.78
N THR A 68 -17.19 -13.47 9.14
CA THR A 68 -17.96 -12.22 9.02
C THR A 68 -17.35 -11.09 9.85
N LYS A 69 -16.86 -11.40 11.07
CA LYS A 69 -16.15 -10.41 11.91
C LYS A 69 -14.78 -10.01 11.36
N LEU A 70 -14.01 -10.96 10.82
CA LEU A 70 -12.75 -10.66 10.13
C LEU A 70 -12.97 -9.88 8.83
N ALA A 71 -14.11 -10.12 8.17
CA ALA A 71 -14.58 -9.41 7.00
C ALA A 71 -15.23 -8.07 7.32
N GLU A 72 -15.23 -7.60 8.58
CA GLU A 72 -15.41 -6.18 8.91
C GLU A 72 -14.23 -5.38 8.33
N ARG A 73 -14.35 -5.21 7.02
CA ARG A 73 -13.41 -4.64 6.05
C ARG A 73 -12.99 -3.23 6.41
N ASP A 74 -13.79 -2.52 7.20
CA ASP A 74 -13.59 -1.13 7.56
C ASP A 74 -12.21 -0.87 8.16
N THR A 75 -11.66 -1.80 8.95
CA THR A 75 -10.31 -1.61 9.51
C THR A 75 -9.24 -1.81 8.44
N LEU A 76 -9.38 -2.80 7.56
CA LEU A 76 -8.43 -3.02 6.47
C LEU A 76 -8.52 -1.96 5.39
N ASP A 77 -9.71 -1.52 5.02
CA ASP A 77 -9.96 -0.44 4.06
C ASP A 77 -9.40 0.89 4.61
N ARG A 78 -9.58 1.17 5.91
CA ARG A 78 -8.94 2.34 6.57
C ARG A 78 -7.42 2.22 6.60
N LEU A 79 -6.87 1.04 6.91
CA LEU A 79 -5.42 0.81 6.91
C LEU A 79 -4.83 0.93 5.50
N GLY A 80 -5.52 0.41 4.48
CA GLY A 80 -5.13 0.53 3.07
C GLY A 80 -5.14 1.99 2.60
N ALA A 81 -6.18 2.75 2.94
CA ALA A 81 -6.24 4.18 2.65
C ALA A 81 -5.10 4.97 3.34
N ARG A 82 -4.81 4.65 4.61
CA ARG A 82 -3.69 5.27 5.35
C ARG A 82 -2.32 4.88 4.81
N LEU A 83 -2.14 3.63 4.39
CA LEU A 83 -0.93 3.17 3.73
C LEU A 83 -0.73 3.91 2.41
N HIS A 84 -1.77 4.06 1.60
CA HIS A 84 -1.70 4.83 0.36
C HIS A 84 -1.32 6.29 0.63
N ALA A 85 -1.95 6.93 1.63
CA ALA A 85 -1.61 8.30 2.02
C ALA A 85 -0.15 8.43 2.46
N ALA A 86 0.36 7.52 3.29
CA ALA A 86 1.75 7.51 3.72
C ALA A 86 2.72 7.33 2.52
N LEU A 87 2.39 6.44 1.59
CA LEU A 87 3.18 6.24 0.36
C LEU A 87 3.15 7.48 -0.55
N VAL A 88 2.04 8.22 -0.58
CA VAL A 88 1.93 9.49 -1.31
C VAL A 88 2.80 10.57 -0.67
N GLU A 89 2.79 10.69 0.65
CA GLU A 89 3.65 11.64 1.40
C GLU A 89 5.14 11.37 1.14
N LEU A 90 5.52 10.08 1.11
CA LEU A 90 6.88 9.65 0.78
C LEU A 90 7.23 9.74 -0.71
N GLN A 91 6.31 10.22 -1.54
CA GLN A 91 6.46 10.25 -3.01
C GLN A 91 6.75 8.87 -3.63
N ALA A 92 6.34 7.80 -2.95
CA ALA A 92 6.58 6.43 -3.36
C ALA A 92 5.69 6.00 -4.54
N THR A 93 4.61 6.73 -4.83
CA THR A 93 3.70 6.44 -5.95
C THR A 93 4.05 7.24 -7.22
N PRO A 94 3.79 6.73 -8.44
CA PRO A 94 4.07 7.47 -9.68
C PRO A 94 3.41 8.85 -9.76
N ARG A 95 2.21 9.00 -9.19
CA ARG A 95 1.45 10.26 -9.21
C ARG A 95 1.97 11.31 -8.22
N SER A 96 2.59 10.88 -7.12
CA SER A 96 3.10 11.77 -6.07
C SER A 96 4.52 12.27 -6.33
N ARG A 97 5.25 11.66 -7.28
CA ARG A 97 6.60 12.09 -7.64
C ARG A 97 6.53 13.45 -8.33
N PRO A 98 7.44 14.40 -8.02
CA PRO A 98 7.56 15.61 -8.81
C PRO A 98 7.78 15.19 -10.26
N SER A 99 6.91 15.67 -11.15
CA SER A 99 7.15 15.55 -12.59
C SER A 99 8.53 16.14 -12.84
N ARG A 100 9.43 15.32 -13.39
CA ARG A 100 10.73 15.79 -13.84
C ARG A 100 10.44 16.70 -15.04
N ALA A 101 10.04 17.93 -14.76
CA ALA A 101 10.02 18.98 -15.76
C ALA A 101 11.47 19.12 -16.19
N ASP A 102 11.76 18.72 -17.42
CA ASP A 102 13.05 18.96 -18.05
C ASP A 102 13.39 20.43 -17.88
N SER A 103 14.32 20.70 -16.98
CA SER A 103 14.80 22.02 -16.70
C SER A 103 15.62 22.51 -17.89
N GLY A 104 15.00 23.37 -18.72
CA GLY A 104 15.66 24.56 -19.25
C GLY A 104 16.67 24.41 -20.40
N ALA A 105 16.24 23.95 -21.57
CA ALA A 105 17.02 24.15 -22.81
C ALA A 105 16.30 24.93 -23.94
N GLY A 106 14.98 25.11 -23.88
CA GLY A 106 14.20 25.71 -24.98
C GLY A 106 13.77 27.17 -24.79
N ALA A 107 13.56 27.61 -23.55
CA ALA A 107 12.92 28.92 -23.28
C ALA A 107 13.82 30.12 -23.61
N GLY A 108 15.15 29.99 -23.44
CA GLY A 108 16.10 31.05 -23.78
C GLY A 108 16.28 31.23 -25.30
N LYS A 109 16.23 30.14 -26.06
CA LYS A 109 16.45 30.16 -27.51
C LYS A 109 15.30 30.84 -28.27
N LEU A 110 14.06 30.61 -27.83
CA LEU A 110 12.87 31.26 -28.39
C LEU A 110 12.78 32.75 -28.03
N ARG A 111 13.23 33.12 -26.82
CA ARG A 111 13.28 34.54 -26.41
C ARG A 111 14.36 35.31 -27.17
N GLY A 112 15.51 34.67 -27.44
CA GLY A 112 16.57 35.24 -28.29
C GLY A 112 16.14 35.42 -29.75
N LEU A 113 15.38 34.49 -30.32
CA LEU A 113 14.85 34.61 -31.68
C LEU A 113 13.78 35.71 -31.83
N ARG A 114 12.97 35.97 -30.80
CA ARG A 114 12.01 37.09 -30.80
C ARG A 114 12.68 38.45 -30.65
N ALA A 115 13.74 38.54 -29.85
CA ALA A 115 14.53 39.76 -29.72
C ALA A 115 15.35 40.08 -30.99
N ALA A 116 15.77 39.06 -31.75
CA ALA A 116 16.49 39.23 -33.02
C ALA A 116 15.57 39.51 -34.23
N ALA A 117 14.25 39.38 -34.07
CA ALA A 117 13.25 39.65 -35.10
C ALA A 117 12.49 40.98 -34.88
N SER A 118 12.96 41.81 -33.95
CA SER A 118 12.51 43.19 -33.70
C SER A 118 13.61 44.16 -34.11
#